data_AF-A0A0C2FZL1-F1
#
_entry.id   AF-A0A0C2FZL1-F1
#
_cell.length_a   1.000
_cell.length_b   1.000
_cell.length_c   1.000
_cell.angle_alpha   90.00
_cell.angle_beta   90.00
_cell.angle_gamma   90.00
#
_symmetry.space_group_name_H-M   'P 1'
#
loop_
_entity.id
_entity.type
_entity.pdbx_description
1 polymer ?
#
loop_
_entity_poly.entity_id
_entity_poly.type
_entity_poly.pdbx_seq_one_letter_code
_entity_poly.pdbx_strand_id
1 'polypeptide(L)'
;MTSKIKKPKSSQTSSTKSKSVSLNFLWGPAIAVFIAAYLFYHREYFLSNNPGEIQADSPAETFKKFLIEKIDPGNQFIHSVKTDGLCSQISHYSVYISMKKCAALIQRNASRYKMLSLKKKGEFTEDNWDMKNWRINKSILISGYGKVMVGFVFAMEGLKYASPDPQNVLMIGLGGGVMTNFLSTLHDAKLNITTVELDPTVRDVAVKWFELVENDEHTVIIGDGAKFITDEAKKGSKYNAIFLDACYTVCPAKVFLDSNVVADTARIVADDGKFLSGVLAINVLTEMDKRNEQSDHILNLYKARFKSCFLFYIRVQQVLLCSHRANYTLEEQTDHFMEKLKEVDENFEFNFTR
;
A
#
# COMPACT_ATOMS: atom_id res chain seq x y z
N MET A 1 4.59 -24.95 -67.42
CA MET A 1 3.51 -24.34 -68.23
C MET A 1 3.26 -22.92 -67.74
N THR A 2 2.68 -22.05 -68.56
CA THR A 2 2.62 -20.59 -68.33
C THR A 2 1.21 -20.01 -68.45
N SER A 3 1.03 -18.81 -67.89
CA SER A 3 -0.17 -17.94 -68.00
C SER A 3 -1.38 -18.37 -67.13
N LYS A 4 -2.34 -17.49 -66.78
CA LYS A 4 -2.68 -16.17 -67.35
C LYS A 4 -3.25 -15.21 -66.28
N ILE A 5 -3.13 -13.90 -66.52
CA ILE A 5 -3.70 -12.82 -65.68
C ILE A 5 -4.83 -12.13 -66.45
N LYS A 6 -5.95 -11.75 -65.78
CA LYS A 6 -6.64 -10.45 -65.99
C LYS A 6 -7.79 -10.12 -65.01
N LYS A 7 -7.75 -8.89 -64.49
CA LYS A 7 -8.84 -8.02 -63.98
C LYS A 7 -9.75 -7.56 -65.16
N PRO A 8 -10.94 -6.89 -65.03
CA PRO A 8 -11.15 -5.74 -64.11
C PRO A 8 -12.60 -5.26 -63.71
N LYS A 9 -12.63 -4.14 -62.95
CA LYS A 9 -13.63 -3.03 -62.93
C LYS A 9 -14.93 -3.17 -62.09
N SER A 10 -15.64 -2.03 -62.00
CA SER A 10 -16.49 -1.59 -60.87
C SER A 10 -17.42 -0.42 -61.27
N SER A 11 -18.62 -0.29 -60.66
CA SER A 11 -19.29 1.01 -60.30
C SER A 11 -20.79 0.88 -59.93
N GLN A 12 -21.21 1.52 -58.81
CA GLN A 12 -22.55 2.19 -58.59
C GLN A 12 -23.82 1.28 -58.68
N THR A 13 -25.05 1.56 -58.19
CA THR A 13 -25.75 2.52 -57.27
C THR A 13 -27.14 1.87 -56.90
N SER A 14 -28.10 2.39 -56.13
CA SER A 14 -28.39 3.72 -55.54
C SER A 14 -28.91 3.66 -54.08
N SER A 15 -30.22 3.84 -53.81
CA SER A 15 -30.84 3.89 -52.47
C SER A 15 -32.38 3.85 -52.48
N THR A 16 -33.02 3.47 -51.36
CA THR A 16 -34.40 3.85 -51.00
C THR A 16 -34.59 3.95 -49.48
N LYS A 17 -35.53 4.78 -49.01
CA LYS A 17 -35.85 5.00 -47.59
C LYS A 17 -37.24 4.49 -47.23
N SER A 18 -37.46 4.17 -45.95
CA SER A 18 -38.76 4.29 -45.29
C SER A 18 -38.58 4.80 -43.85
N LYS A 19 -39.65 5.33 -43.25
CA LYS A 19 -39.69 5.89 -41.88
C LYS A 19 -40.92 5.36 -41.13
N SER A 20 -40.79 5.15 -39.83
CA SER A 20 -41.88 5.34 -38.85
C SER A 20 -41.27 5.81 -37.52
N VAL A 21 -41.71 6.98 -37.01
CA VAL A 21 -42.62 7.13 -35.86
C VAL A 21 -42.00 6.56 -34.57
N SER A 22 -41.25 7.32 -33.76
CA SER A 22 -41.65 8.50 -32.93
C SER A 22 -42.39 8.12 -31.65
N LEU A 23 -41.75 8.30 -30.49
CA LEU A 23 -42.45 8.38 -29.20
C LEU A 23 -41.75 9.31 -28.18
N ASN A 24 -42.49 10.35 -27.78
CA ASN A 24 -42.47 11.08 -26.51
C ASN A 24 -41.19 11.72 -25.97
N PHE A 25 -41.01 12.98 -26.42
CA PHE A 25 -40.77 14.15 -25.56
C PHE A 25 -41.17 13.97 -24.07
N LEU A 26 -40.18 13.96 -23.16
CA LEU A 26 -40.38 14.30 -21.72
C LEU A 26 -39.08 14.68 -21.00
N TRP A 27 -38.07 15.17 -21.73
CA TRP A 27 -36.70 15.32 -21.23
C TRP A 27 -36.11 16.73 -21.37
N GLY A 28 -36.86 17.72 -21.89
CA GLY A 28 -36.34 19.03 -22.32
C GLY A 28 -35.38 19.73 -21.34
N PRO A 29 -35.75 20.00 -20.08
CA PRO A 29 -34.88 20.67 -19.11
C PRO A 29 -33.64 19.83 -18.74
N ALA A 30 -33.82 18.52 -18.55
CA ALA A 30 -32.71 17.62 -18.23
C ALA A 30 -31.73 17.53 -19.41
N ILE A 31 -32.22 17.39 -20.65
CA ILE A 31 -31.41 17.40 -21.86
C ILE A 31 -30.71 18.74 -22.06
N ALA A 32 -31.32 19.89 -21.71
CA ALA A 32 -30.63 21.17 -21.77
C ALA A 32 -29.43 21.23 -20.81
N VAL A 33 -29.59 20.74 -19.58
CA VAL A 33 -28.49 20.64 -18.60
C VAL A 33 -27.43 19.62 -19.03
N PHE A 34 -27.83 18.44 -19.48
CA PHE A 34 -26.90 17.42 -19.99
C PHE A 34 -26.17 17.86 -21.25
N ILE A 35 -26.81 18.55 -22.20
CA ILE A 35 -26.16 19.11 -23.38
C ILE A 35 -25.21 20.25 -22.99
N ALA A 36 -25.58 21.14 -22.06
CA ALA A 36 -24.68 22.19 -21.59
C ALA A 36 -23.43 21.59 -20.91
N ALA A 37 -23.60 20.61 -20.03
CA ALA A 37 -22.50 19.89 -19.39
C ALA A 37 -21.64 19.12 -20.41
N TYR A 38 -22.28 18.41 -21.35
CA TYR A 38 -21.61 17.65 -22.42
C TYR A 38 -20.82 18.55 -23.38
N LEU A 39 -21.39 19.67 -23.84
CA LEU A 39 -20.68 20.63 -24.70
C LEU A 39 -19.56 21.37 -23.98
N PHE A 40 -19.67 21.56 -22.65
CA PHE A 40 -18.58 22.12 -21.85
C PHE A 40 -17.45 21.11 -21.63
N TYR A 41 -17.80 19.86 -21.29
CA TYR A 41 -16.86 18.75 -21.09
C TYR A 41 -16.14 18.34 -22.39
N HIS A 42 -16.85 18.36 -23.51
CA HIS A 42 -16.32 18.09 -24.86
C HIS A 42 -15.94 19.37 -25.63
N ARG A 43 -15.76 20.52 -24.96
CA ARG A 43 -15.41 21.79 -25.61
C ARG A 43 -14.17 21.68 -26.48
N GLU A 44 -13.13 20.98 -26.01
CA GLU A 44 -11.89 20.80 -26.76
C GLU A 44 -12.03 19.76 -27.88
N TYR A 45 -12.88 18.74 -27.70
CA TYR A 45 -13.22 17.77 -28.75
C TYR A 45 -13.91 18.45 -29.95
N PHE A 46 -14.84 19.38 -29.71
CA PHE A 46 -15.50 20.15 -30.77
C PHE A 46 -14.64 21.28 -31.37
N LEU A 47 -13.48 21.59 -30.77
CA LEU A 47 -12.50 22.55 -31.28
C LEU A 47 -11.26 21.88 -31.89
N SER A 48 -11.20 20.54 -31.89
CA SER A 48 -10.08 19.75 -32.42
C SER A 48 -10.39 19.13 -33.78
N ASN A 49 -9.47 19.27 -34.73
CA ASN A 49 -9.68 18.91 -36.15
C ASN A 49 -9.43 17.43 -36.50
N ASN A 50 -9.34 16.51 -35.53
CA ASN A 50 -9.18 15.06 -35.79
C ASN A 50 -9.84 14.18 -34.70
N PRO A 51 -11.02 13.60 -34.93
CA PRO A 51 -11.79 12.84 -33.93
C PRO A 51 -11.53 11.31 -33.99
N GLY A 52 -10.33 10.87 -34.44
CA GLY A 52 -10.10 9.48 -34.85
C GLY A 52 -9.71 8.48 -33.76
N GLU A 53 -9.12 8.93 -32.65
CA GLU A 53 -8.32 8.06 -31.77
C GLU A 53 -8.37 8.48 -30.29
N ILE A 54 -9.54 8.35 -29.64
CA ILE A 54 -9.68 8.44 -28.17
C ILE A 54 -10.56 7.29 -27.68
N GLN A 55 -9.96 6.38 -26.92
CA GLN A 55 -10.67 5.32 -26.20
C GLN A 55 -11.08 5.85 -24.82
N ALA A 56 -12.36 5.80 -24.49
CA ALA A 56 -12.88 6.36 -23.23
C ALA A 56 -12.55 5.45 -22.03
N ASP A 57 -11.94 6.02 -21.00
CA ASP A 57 -11.54 5.33 -19.77
C ASP A 57 -12.74 4.90 -18.90
N SER A 58 -12.56 3.81 -18.15
CA SER A 58 -13.50 3.43 -17.09
C SER A 58 -13.41 4.39 -15.91
N PRO A 59 -14.42 4.48 -15.00
CA PRO A 59 -14.34 5.34 -13.81
C PRO A 59 -13.07 5.12 -12.97
N ALA A 60 -12.55 3.89 -12.92
CA ALA A 60 -11.31 3.56 -12.23
C ALA A 60 -10.05 4.12 -12.94
N GLU A 61 -9.99 4.05 -14.27
CA GLU A 61 -8.88 4.63 -15.04
C GLU A 61 -8.97 6.17 -15.10
N THR A 62 -10.17 6.76 -15.11
CA THR A 62 -10.36 8.21 -14.94
C THR A 62 -9.90 8.68 -13.56
N PHE A 63 -10.22 7.94 -12.48
CA PHE A 63 -9.72 8.23 -11.13
C PHE A 63 -8.18 8.08 -11.05
N LYS A 64 -7.61 7.09 -11.73
CA LYS A 64 -6.16 6.88 -11.86
C LYS A 64 -5.48 8.01 -12.65
N LYS A 65 -6.09 8.53 -13.73
CA LYS A 65 -5.60 9.71 -14.47
C LYS A 65 -5.67 10.98 -13.62
N PHE A 66 -6.76 11.21 -12.89
CA PHE A 66 -6.87 12.30 -11.90
C PHE A 66 -5.77 12.23 -10.83
N LEU A 67 -5.42 11.02 -10.37
CA LEU A 67 -4.28 10.80 -9.45
C LEU A 67 -2.90 10.98 -10.10
N ILE A 68 -2.79 10.97 -11.43
CA ILE A 68 -1.56 11.21 -12.18
C ILE A 68 -1.38 12.70 -12.49
N GLU A 69 -2.44 13.39 -12.97
CA GLU A 69 -2.41 14.84 -13.22
C GLU A 69 -2.23 15.69 -11.96
N LYS A 70 -2.53 15.13 -10.77
CA LYS A 70 -2.22 15.74 -9.47
C LYS A 70 -0.80 15.50 -8.98
N ILE A 71 0.07 14.84 -9.76
CA ILE A 71 1.49 14.64 -9.45
C ILE A 71 2.31 15.52 -10.42
N ASP A 72 2.75 16.66 -9.90
CA ASP A 72 3.46 17.73 -10.62
C ASP A 72 4.72 17.24 -11.37
N PRO A 73 4.86 17.47 -12.69
CA PRO A 73 5.99 17.00 -13.51
C PRO A 73 7.27 17.85 -13.32
N GLY A 74 7.76 17.93 -12.08
CA GLY A 74 8.82 18.86 -11.65
C GLY A 74 10.22 18.25 -11.45
N ASN A 75 10.76 17.47 -12.39
CA ASN A 75 12.11 16.90 -12.25
C ASN A 75 13.23 17.91 -12.61
N GLN A 76 13.41 18.94 -11.78
CA GLN A 76 14.49 19.92 -11.89
C GLN A 76 15.20 20.16 -10.54
N PHE A 77 16.52 20.36 -10.59
CA PHE A 77 17.30 20.81 -9.42
C PHE A 77 17.05 22.31 -9.17
N ILE A 78 16.23 22.63 -8.17
CA ILE A 78 15.94 24.02 -7.79
C ILE A 78 16.87 24.47 -6.67
N HIS A 79 17.76 25.41 -6.98
CA HIS A 79 18.37 26.27 -5.97
C HIS A 79 17.32 27.24 -5.44
N SER A 80 16.97 27.11 -4.15
CA SER A 80 16.27 28.10 -3.31
C SER A 80 15.27 29.04 -4.00
N VAL A 81 14.02 28.61 -4.16
CA VAL A 81 12.89 29.49 -4.54
C VAL A 81 12.07 29.82 -3.30
N LYS A 82 11.73 31.11 -3.11
CA LYS A 82 10.73 31.52 -2.12
C LYS A 82 9.34 31.10 -2.60
N THR A 83 8.67 30.27 -1.80
CA THR A 83 7.22 30.04 -1.88
C THR A 83 6.61 30.29 -0.50
N ASP A 84 5.40 30.83 -0.44
CA ASP A 84 4.78 31.33 0.80
C ASP A 84 4.18 30.19 1.64
N GLY A 85 5.04 29.27 2.08
CA GLY A 85 4.70 28.04 2.81
C GLY A 85 5.88 27.06 2.92
N LEU A 86 7.07 27.58 3.25
CA LEU A 86 8.36 26.93 3.02
C LEU A 86 8.89 26.06 4.18
N CYS A 87 9.71 25.06 3.82
CA CYS A 87 10.67 24.39 4.71
C CYS A 87 11.99 24.17 3.96
N SER A 88 13.12 24.54 4.57
CA SER A 88 14.48 24.38 4.03
C SER A 88 15.48 24.60 5.18
N GLN A 89 16.70 24.07 5.22
CA GLN A 89 17.41 23.11 4.35
C GLN A 89 18.27 22.20 5.24
N ILE A 90 18.36 20.90 4.97
CA ILE A 90 19.28 20.00 5.69
C ILE A 90 20.58 19.79 4.91
N SER A 91 21.71 20.15 5.52
CA SER A 91 23.02 19.71 5.03
C SER A 91 23.16 18.18 5.14
N HIS A 92 23.39 17.53 3.99
CA HIS A 92 23.53 16.09 3.73
C HIS A 92 22.26 15.22 3.54
N TYR A 93 21.03 15.72 3.71
CA TYR A 93 19.81 14.89 3.51
C TYR A 93 18.66 15.67 2.85
N SER A 94 17.76 14.95 2.18
CA SER A 94 16.57 15.51 1.52
C SER A 94 15.36 15.53 2.45
N VAL A 95 14.57 16.60 2.38
CA VAL A 95 13.31 16.77 3.13
C VAL A 95 12.22 17.10 2.11
N TYR A 96 11.04 16.48 2.24
CA TYR A 96 9.91 16.74 1.36
C TYR A 96 8.76 17.39 2.14
N ILE A 97 8.11 18.36 1.50
CA ILE A 97 6.95 19.08 2.03
C ILE A 97 5.70 18.59 1.30
N SER A 98 4.62 18.34 2.03
CA SER A 98 3.28 18.24 1.44
C SER A 98 2.29 18.99 2.32
N MET A 99 2.03 20.25 1.92
CA MET A 99 1.05 21.28 2.35
C MET A 99 0.61 21.43 3.83
N LYS A 100 0.62 20.39 4.66
CA LYS A 100 0.29 20.43 6.11
C LYS A 100 1.17 19.53 7.00
N LYS A 101 2.05 18.66 6.45
CA LYS A 101 2.92 17.76 7.23
C LYS A 101 4.38 17.82 6.77
N CYS A 102 5.31 17.73 7.72
CA CYS A 102 6.77 17.76 7.50
C CYS A 102 7.36 16.34 7.61
N ALA A 103 8.21 15.95 6.66
CA ALA A 103 8.80 14.60 6.63
C ALA A 103 10.27 14.61 6.16
N ALA A 104 11.13 13.93 6.92
CA ALA A 104 12.55 13.78 6.59
C ALA A 104 12.80 12.47 5.82
N LEU A 105 13.82 12.48 4.95
CA LEU A 105 14.43 11.28 4.37
C LEU A 105 15.84 11.10 4.90
N ILE A 106 16.27 9.85 5.04
CA ILE A 106 17.61 9.48 5.52
C ILE A 106 18.28 8.54 4.50
N GLN A 107 19.62 8.54 4.48
CA GLN A 107 20.53 7.78 3.59
C GLN A 107 20.65 8.36 2.16
N ARG A 108 21.87 8.32 1.57
CA ARG A 108 22.22 9.01 0.31
C ARG A 108 22.59 8.06 -0.86
N ASN A 109 22.27 6.78 -0.76
CA ASN A 109 22.46 5.81 -1.86
C ASN A 109 21.14 5.65 -2.63
N ALA A 110 21.22 5.76 -3.96
CA ALA A 110 20.14 6.29 -4.81
C ALA A 110 18.96 5.35 -5.13
N SER A 111 18.44 4.60 -4.15
CA SER A 111 17.29 3.71 -4.36
C SER A 111 16.37 3.48 -3.15
N ARG A 112 16.80 3.77 -1.91
CA ARG A 112 16.05 3.39 -0.70
C ARG A 112 16.01 4.45 0.40
N TYR A 113 15.43 5.61 0.08
CA TYR A 113 15.01 6.56 1.11
C TYR A 113 13.83 5.98 1.90
N LYS A 114 13.95 5.90 3.24
CA LYS A 114 12.80 5.68 4.13
C LYS A 114 12.30 7.05 4.64
N MET A 115 11.00 7.25 4.63
CA MET A 115 10.33 8.51 5.02
C MET A 115 9.67 8.40 6.38
N LEU A 116 9.86 9.43 7.23
CA LEU A 116 9.38 9.48 8.61
C LEU A 116 8.65 10.79 8.91
N SER A 117 7.73 10.76 9.88
CA SER A 117 7.00 11.95 10.34
C SER A 117 7.73 12.63 11.49
N LEU A 118 7.77 13.98 11.51
CA LEU A 118 8.35 14.75 12.61
C LEU A 118 7.26 15.39 13.50
N LYS A 119 7.52 15.46 14.82
CA LYS A 119 6.69 16.19 15.78
C LYS A 119 6.98 17.70 15.66
N LYS A 120 6.01 18.48 15.17
CA LYS A 120 6.12 19.92 14.97
C LYS A 120 6.28 20.67 16.31
N LYS A 121 7.39 21.41 16.46
CA LYS A 121 7.73 22.20 17.67
C LYS A 121 7.09 23.61 17.66
N GLY A 122 5.76 23.68 17.56
CA GLY A 122 5.05 24.96 17.42
C GLY A 122 5.18 25.56 16.01
N GLU A 123 4.99 26.87 15.87
CA GLU A 123 5.22 27.56 14.59
C GLU A 123 6.70 27.60 14.23
N PHE A 124 7.05 27.76 12.94
CA PHE A 124 8.44 27.79 12.51
C PHE A 124 9.11 29.11 12.90
N THR A 125 10.28 29.04 13.54
CA THR A 125 11.11 30.17 13.96
C THR A 125 12.57 29.96 13.57
N GLU A 126 13.37 31.02 13.61
CA GLU A 126 14.83 30.95 13.39
C GLU A 126 15.58 30.10 14.45
N ASP A 127 14.93 29.79 15.59
CA ASP A 127 15.46 28.89 16.61
C ASP A 127 15.12 27.41 16.36
N ASN A 128 14.06 27.10 15.60
CA ASN A 128 13.56 25.73 15.43
C ASN A 128 13.62 25.17 14.00
N TRP A 129 14.06 25.95 13.01
CA TRP A 129 14.17 25.51 11.61
C TRP A 129 15.06 24.27 11.39
N ASP A 130 16.07 24.01 12.24
CA ASP A 130 16.90 22.80 12.11
C ASP A 130 16.14 21.53 12.54
N MET A 131 15.47 20.95 11.55
CA MET A 131 14.72 19.70 11.66
C MET A 131 15.57 18.47 12.05
N LYS A 132 16.92 18.55 12.05
CA LYS A 132 17.77 17.47 12.60
C LYS A 132 17.49 17.21 14.08
N ASN A 133 17.02 18.22 14.81
CA ASN A 133 16.76 18.17 16.26
C ASN A 133 15.27 17.99 16.58
N TRP A 134 14.45 17.52 15.63
CA TRP A 134 13.02 17.29 15.82
C TRP A 134 12.75 15.82 16.16
N ARG A 135 11.88 15.60 17.17
CA ARG A 135 11.48 14.25 17.60
C ARG A 135 10.57 13.61 16.55
N ILE A 136 10.57 12.29 16.48
CA ILE A 136 9.81 11.54 15.48
C ILE A 136 8.38 11.30 15.95
N ASN A 137 7.43 11.53 15.04
CA ASN A 137 6.03 11.25 15.31
C ASN A 137 5.70 9.80 14.99
N LYS A 138 6.11 8.91 15.90
CA LYS A 138 5.91 7.45 15.79
C LYS A 138 4.46 7.05 15.52
N SER A 139 3.50 7.81 16.06
CA SER A 139 2.05 7.60 15.90
C SER A 139 1.50 7.94 14.51
N ILE A 140 2.34 8.28 13.52
CA ILE A 140 1.92 8.47 12.12
C ILE A 140 2.68 7.48 11.20
N LEU A 141 1.98 6.41 10.80
CA LEU A 141 2.46 5.48 9.78
C LEU A 141 2.27 6.08 8.38
N ILE A 142 3.34 6.64 7.80
CA ILE A 142 3.31 7.26 6.47
C ILE A 142 3.24 6.24 5.32
N SER A 143 3.88 5.07 5.48
CA SER A 143 4.00 4.07 4.41
C SER A 143 2.64 3.54 3.97
N GLY A 144 2.33 3.62 2.68
CA GLY A 144 1.07 3.10 2.13
C GLY A 144 0.91 1.58 2.29
N TYR A 145 1.97 0.81 2.02
CA TYR A 145 1.97 -0.64 2.27
C TYR A 145 1.96 -0.94 3.77
N GLY A 146 2.68 -0.17 4.58
CA GLY A 146 2.72 -0.34 6.04
C GLY A 146 1.36 -0.08 6.69
N LYS A 147 0.64 0.96 6.23
CA LYS A 147 -0.75 1.23 6.61
C LYS A 147 -1.64 0.02 6.34
N VAL A 148 -1.56 -0.59 5.16
CA VAL A 148 -2.38 -1.76 4.82
C VAL A 148 -1.95 -2.97 5.65
N MET A 149 -0.66 -3.27 5.79
CA MET A 149 -0.19 -4.38 6.64
C MET A 149 -0.72 -4.25 8.07
N VAL A 150 -0.46 -3.13 8.74
CA VAL A 150 -0.90 -2.90 10.13
C VAL A 150 -2.43 -2.82 10.20
N GLY A 151 -3.05 -1.99 9.37
CA GLY A 151 -4.49 -1.75 9.38
C GLY A 151 -5.29 -3.02 9.12
N PHE A 152 -4.92 -3.84 8.14
CA PHE A 152 -5.64 -5.09 7.88
C PHE A 152 -5.39 -6.16 8.96
N VAL A 153 -4.28 -6.14 9.69
CA VAL A 153 -4.13 -7.02 10.88
C VAL A 153 -5.15 -6.67 11.98
N PHE A 154 -5.46 -5.39 12.18
CA PHE A 154 -6.53 -4.96 13.08
C PHE A 154 -7.93 -5.17 12.47
N ALA A 155 -8.13 -4.87 11.18
CA ALA A 155 -9.42 -5.07 10.52
C ALA A 155 -9.82 -6.55 10.40
N MET A 156 -8.83 -7.44 10.27
CA MET A 156 -9.00 -8.89 10.35
C MET A 156 -9.03 -9.39 11.81
N GLU A 157 -9.11 -8.52 12.82
CA GLU A 157 -9.24 -8.89 14.24
C GLU A 157 -8.08 -9.77 14.77
N GLY A 158 -6.94 -9.77 14.07
CA GLY A 158 -5.72 -10.46 14.49
C GLY A 158 -5.01 -9.75 15.65
N LEU A 159 -5.22 -8.43 15.78
CA LEU A 159 -4.92 -7.64 16.97
C LEU A 159 -6.14 -6.83 17.40
N LYS A 160 -6.30 -6.66 18.71
CA LYS A 160 -7.28 -5.78 19.34
C LYS A 160 -6.66 -4.42 19.66
N TYR A 161 -7.41 -3.33 19.50
CA TYR A 161 -7.00 -1.98 19.90
C TYR A 161 -6.79 -1.83 21.41
N ALA A 162 -7.51 -2.61 22.22
CA ALA A 162 -7.33 -2.72 23.66
C ALA A 162 -7.35 -4.20 24.09
N SER A 163 -6.47 -4.61 24.99
CA SER A 163 -6.39 -5.99 25.48
C SER A 163 -6.03 -6.06 26.97
N PRO A 164 -6.68 -6.93 27.77
CA PRO A 164 -6.25 -7.21 29.14
C PRO A 164 -4.91 -7.96 29.17
N ASP A 165 -4.69 -8.84 28.20
CA ASP A 165 -3.51 -9.72 28.10
C ASP A 165 -2.58 -9.28 26.95
N PRO A 166 -1.25 -9.51 27.04
CA PRO A 166 -0.32 -9.18 25.97
C PRO A 166 -0.62 -9.91 24.65
N GLN A 167 -0.46 -9.22 23.53
CA GLN A 167 -0.64 -9.77 22.18
C GLN A 167 0.73 -9.92 21.50
N ASN A 168 1.09 -11.14 21.10
CA ASN A 168 2.40 -11.44 20.52
C ASN A 168 2.46 -11.03 19.04
N VAL A 169 3.43 -10.18 18.69
CA VAL A 169 3.67 -9.68 17.34
C VAL A 169 5.07 -10.09 16.88
N LEU A 170 5.16 -10.73 15.71
CA LEU A 170 6.44 -11.00 15.04
C LEU A 170 6.61 -10.05 13.85
N MET A 171 7.75 -9.39 13.74
CA MET A 171 8.16 -8.59 12.59
C MET A 171 9.42 -9.21 11.98
N ILE A 172 9.39 -9.53 10.69
CA ILE A 172 10.53 -10.08 9.94
C ILE A 172 10.99 -9.04 8.93
N GLY A 173 12.17 -8.48 9.17
CA GLY A 173 12.66 -7.24 8.54
C GLY A 173 12.24 -6.00 9.32
N LEU A 174 13.20 -5.23 9.83
CA LEU A 174 12.95 -4.02 10.63
C LEU A 174 12.68 -2.81 9.74
N GLY A 175 13.39 -2.69 8.60
CA GLY A 175 13.11 -1.69 7.58
C GLY A 175 13.15 -0.22 8.05
N GLY A 176 13.96 0.08 9.07
CA GLY A 176 14.02 1.39 9.76
C GLY A 176 13.10 1.52 10.98
N GLY A 177 12.40 0.45 11.39
CA GLY A 177 11.57 0.42 12.60
C GLY A 177 10.29 1.26 12.51
N VAL A 178 9.85 1.67 11.32
CA VAL A 178 8.70 2.60 11.17
C VAL A 178 7.39 1.95 11.63
N MET A 179 7.12 0.70 11.22
CA MET A 179 5.91 -0.02 11.64
C MET A 179 5.96 -0.41 13.12
N THR A 180 7.11 -0.88 13.62
CA THR A 180 7.23 -1.32 15.01
C THR A 180 7.25 -0.14 16.00
N ASN A 181 7.82 1.01 15.62
CA ASN A 181 7.64 2.25 16.36
C ASN A 181 6.17 2.69 16.44
N PHE A 182 5.41 2.60 15.34
CA PHE A 182 3.97 2.90 15.36
C PHE A 182 3.22 1.98 16.33
N LEU A 183 3.40 0.66 16.19
CA LEU A 183 2.81 -0.36 17.07
C LEU A 183 3.19 -0.14 18.55
N SER A 184 4.43 0.26 18.84
CA SER A 184 4.88 0.57 20.22
C SER A 184 4.24 1.82 20.86
N THR A 185 3.42 2.59 20.12
CA THR A 185 2.58 3.67 20.70
C THR A 185 1.16 3.22 21.05
N LEU A 186 0.78 1.98 20.72
CA LEU A 186 -0.55 1.43 20.98
C LEU A 186 -0.59 0.77 22.37
N HIS A 187 -0.40 1.56 23.42
CA HIS A 187 -0.20 1.07 24.79
C HIS A 187 -1.35 0.19 25.30
N ASP A 188 -2.61 0.57 25.04
CA ASP A 188 -3.79 -0.21 25.47
C ASP A 188 -3.89 -1.59 24.79
N ALA A 189 -3.27 -1.76 23.61
CA ALA A 189 -3.23 -3.02 22.89
C ALA A 189 -2.22 -4.03 23.48
N LYS A 190 -1.32 -3.61 24.37
CA LYS A 190 -0.31 -4.45 25.04
C LYS A 190 0.47 -5.34 24.07
N LEU A 191 1.07 -4.74 23.05
CA LEU A 191 1.78 -5.48 22.00
C LEU A 191 3.17 -5.91 22.47
N ASN A 192 3.43 -7.21 22.51
CA ASN A 192 4.76 -7.80 22.70
C ASN A 192 5.41 -8.01 21.33
N ILE A 193 6.29 -7.10 20.92
CA ILE A 193 6.85 -6.99 19.57
C ILE A 193 8.25 -7.62 19.53
N THR A 194 8.36 -8.80 18.92
CA THR A 194 9.65 -9.39 18.54
C THR A 194 9.97 -9.00 17.09
N THR A 195 11.08 -8.31 16.85
CA THR A 195 11.58 -8.04 15.48
C THR A 195 12.81 -8.88 15.19
N VAL A 196 12.90 -9.47 14.00
CA VAL A 196 14.10 -10.15 13.50
C VAL A 196 14.63 -9.41 12.28
N GLU A 197 15.89 -8.96 12.34
CA GLU A 197 16.58 -8.22 11.28
C GLU A 197 17.91 -8.89 10.96
N LEU A 198 18.26 -8.97 9.68
CA LEU A 198 19.46 -9.66 9.21
C LEU A 198 20.70 -8.75 9.27
N ASP A 199 20.54 -7.45 9.01
CA ASP A 199 21.63 -6.47 9.02
C ASP A 199 21.63 -5.64 10.32
N PRO A 200 22.63 -5.80 11.22
CA PRO A 200 22.73 -4.98 12.43
C PRO A 200 22.81 -3.48 12.13
N THR A 201 23.31 -3.07 10.96
CA THR A 201 23.35 -1.67 10.52
C THR A 201 21.95 -1.07 10.41
N VAL A 202 20.93 -1.87 10.07
CA VAL A 202 19.52 -1.42 9.99
C VAL A 202 18.95 -1.18 11.38
N ARG A 203 19.31 -1.99 12.38
CA ARG A 203 18.98 -1.76 13.80
C ARG A 203 19.66 -0.50 14.33
N ASP A 204 20.96 -0.36 14.11
CA ASP A 204 21.72 0.82 14.55
C ASP A 204 21.18 2.11 13.92
N VAL A 205 20.78 2.07 12.64
CA VAL A 205 20.09 3.18 11.99
C VAL A 205 18.72 3.44 12.61
N ALA A 206 17.93 2.40 12.91
CA ALA A 206 16.60 2.56 13.50
C ALA A 206 16.65 3.17 14.91
N VAL A 207 17.58 2.71 15.77
CA VAL A 207 17.79 3.26 17.12
C VAL A 207 18.30 4.70 17.04
N LYS A 208 19.37 4.94 16.26
CA LYS A 208 20.03 6.26 16.20
C LYS A 208 19.21 7.34 15.49
N TRP A 209 18.46 6.98 14.45
CA TRP A 209 17.82 7.94 13.53
C TRP A 209 16.30 7.82 13.41
N PHE A 210 15.70 6.68 13.77
CA PHE A 210 14.25 6.50 13.81
C PHE A 210 13.70 6.46 15.25
N GLU A 211 14.53 6.83 16.22
CA GLU A 211 14.24 6.84 17.66
C GLU A 211 13.69 5.51 18.19
N LEU A 212 14.05 4.37 17.57
CA LEU A 212 13.63 3.05 18.03
C LEU A 212 14.14 2.82 19.47
N VAL A 213 13.26 2.31 20.32
CA VAL A 213 13.56 1.97 21.71
C VAL A 213 13.24 0.50 21.89
N GLU A 214 14.23 -0.26 22.35
CA GLU A 214 14.07 -1.65 22.76
C GLU A 214 13.81 -1.72 24.27
N ASN A 215 12.91 -2.61 24.68
CA ASN A 215 12.52 -2.91 26.06
C ASN A 215 11.89 -4.32 26.13
N ASP A 216 11.37 -4.70 27.29
CA ASP A 216 10.77 -6.03 27.52
C ASP A 216 9.52 -6.32 26.64
N GLU A 217 8.87 -5.28 26.10
CA GLU A 217 7.70 -5.37 25.22
C GLU A 217 8.07 -5.16 23.72
N HIS A 218 9.31 -4.80 23.41
CA HIS A 218 9.77 -4.50 22.06
C HIS A 218 11.25 -4.85 21.90
N THR A 219 11.55 -5.96 21.24
CA THR A 219 12.92 -6.47 21.08
C THR A 219 13.34 -6.50 19.60
N VAL A 220 14.64 -6.30 19.32
CA VAL A 220 15.24 -6.53 18.00
C VAL A 220 16.33 -7.58 18.09
N ILE A 221 16.06 -8.74 17.50
CA ILE A 221 16.98 -9.86 17.38
C ILE A 221 17.72 -9.73 16.04
N ILE A 222 19.05 -9.70 16.08
CA ILE A 222 19.87 -9.78 14.87
C ILE A 222 20.04 -11.24 14.47
N GLY A 223 19.56 -11.62 13.29
CA GLY A 223 19.63 -13.00 12.80
C GLY A 223 18.81 -13.28 11.55
N ASP A 224 18.86 -14.54 11.09
CA ASP A 224 18.08 -15.02 9.96
C ASP A 224 16.61 -15.25 10.38
N GLY A 225 15.69 -14.49 9.77
CA GLY A 225 14.27 -14.55 10.05
C GLY A 225 13.59 -15.87 9.68
N ALA A 226 14.07 -16.58 8.64
CA ALA A 226 13.53 -17.89 8.28
C ALA A 226 13.97 -18.96 9.27
N LYS A 227 15.24 -18.94 9.71
CA LYS A 227 15.72 -19.78 10.82
C LYS A 227 14.94 -19.50 12.10
N PHE A 228 14.68 -18.22 12.42
CA PHE A 228 13.89 -17.86 13.59
C PHE A 228 12.47 -18.46 13.53
N ILE A 229 11.77 -18.28 12.41
CA ILE A 229 10.45 -18.89 12.16
C ILE A 229 10.49 -20.42 12.38
N THR A 230 11.48 -21.10 11.80
CA THR A 230 11.67 -22.55 11.95
C THR A 230 11.98 -22.99 13.38
N ASP A 231 12.69 -22.19 14.17
CA ASP A 231 12.97 -22.51 15.58
C ASP A 231 11.78 -22.21 16.50
N GLU A 232 11.02 -21.13 16.26
CA GLU A 232 9.73 -20.88 16.94
C GLU A 232 8.70 -21.97 16.62
N ALA A 233 8.66 -22.46 15.37
CA ALA A 233 7.78 -23.56 14.97
C ALA A 233 8.12 -24.88 15.68
N LYS A 234 9.37 -25.09 16.12
CA LYS A 234 9.77 -26.24 16.95
C LYS A 234 9.41 -26.06 18.42
N LYS A 235 9.45 -24.82 18.93
CA LYS A 235 9.01 -24.47 20.29
C LYS A 235 7.48 -24.56 20.45
N GLY A 236 6.74 -24.45 19.35
CA GLY A 236 5.28 -24.37 19.35
C GLY A 236 4.74 -22.96 19.62
N SER A 237 5.60 -21.93 19.52
CA SER A 237 5.27 -20.53 19.77
C SER A 237 4.13 -20.03 18.86
N LYS A 238 3.36 -19.06 19.37
CA LYS A 238 2.18 -18.50 18.67
C LYS A 238 2.19 -16.98 18.69
N TYR A 239 1.91 -16.39 17.53
CA TYR A 239 1.81 -14.96 17.30
C TYR A 239 0.41 -14.58 16.81
N ASN A 240 -0.14 -13.51 17.40
CA ASN A 240 -1.40 -12.89 17.03
C ASN A 240 -1.26 -12.16 15.67
N ALA A 241 -0.11 -11.52 15.44
CA ALA A 241 0.24 -10.94 14.16
C ALA A 241 1.64 -11.35 13.72
N ILE A 242 1.82 -11.65 12.44
CA ILE A 242 3.12 -11.80 11.80
C ILE A 242 3.19 -10.83 10.62
N PHE A 243 4.18 -9.93 10.65
CA PHE A 243 4.49 -8.99 9.60
C PHE A 243 5.78 -9.42 8.90
N LEU A 244 5.75 -9.57 7.58
CA LEU A 244 6.90 -10.01 6.79
C LEU A 244 7.26 -8.94 5.75
N ASP A 245 8.25 -8.10 6.06
CA ASP A 245 8.78 -6.99 5.25
C ASP A 245 10.29 -7.17 4.95
N ALA A 246 10.75 -8.42 4.90
CA ALA A 246 12.13 -8.78 4.57
C ALA A 246 12.30 -9.01 3.06
N CYS A 247 13.07 -8.12 2.42
CA CYS A 247 13.19 -8.02 0.96
C CYS A 247 14.63 -7.79 0.50
N TYR A 248 14.98 -8.22 -0.71
CA TYR A 248 16.24 -7.87 -1.36
C TYR A 248 16.02 -6.82 -2.46
N THR A 249 15.64 -7.26 -3.65
CA THR A 249 15.11 -6.43 -4.76
C THR A 249 13.58 -6.58 -4.87
N VAL A 250 13.08 -7.78 -4.60
CA VAL A 250 11.67 -8.17 -4.51
C VAL A 250 11.30 -8.54 -3.07
N CYS A 251 10.01 -8.52 -2.76
CA CYS A 251 9.41 -8.93 -1.49
C CYS A 251 8.36 -10.05 -1.71
N PRO A 252 8.31 -11.08 -0.86
CA PRO A 252 9.28 -11.38 0.20
C PRO A 252 10.60 -11.94 -0.38
N ALA A 253 11.67 -11.92 0.40
CA ALA A 253 12.93 -12.55 0.01
C ALA A 253 12.76 -14.06 -0.22
N LYS A 254 13.50 -14.62 -1.20
CA LYS A 254 13.32 -16.00 -1.71
C LYS A 254 13.30 -17.10 -0.64
N VAL A 255 13.98 -16.92 0.50
CA VAL A 255 13.96 -17.90 1.61
C VAL A 255 12.55 -18.09 2.21
N PHE A 256 11.71 -17.05 2.20
CA PHE A 256 10.31 -17.10 2.62
C PHE A 256 9.36 -17.65 1.53
N LEU A 257 9.93 -18.18 0.44
CA LEU A 257 9.22 -18.96 -0.58
C LEU A 257 9.62 -20.46 -0.52
N ASP A 258 10.43 -20.87 0.45
CA ASP A 258 10.67 -22.29 0.70
C ASP A 258 9.44 -22.94 1.36
N SER A 259 8.98 -24.07 0.81
CA SER A 259 7.77 -24.76 1.26
C SER A 259 7.78 -25.22 2.73
N ASN A 260 8.95 -25.33 3.36
CA ASN A 260 9.09 -25.61 4.79
C ASN A 260 8.98 -24.32 5.61
N VAL A 261 9.67 -23.24 5.20
CA VAL A 261 9.55 -21.93 5.86
C VAL A 261 8.11 -21.40 5.82
N VAL A 262 7.39 -21.60 4.71
CA VAL A 262 5.96 -21.25 4.60
C VAL A 262 5.09 -22.12 5.51
N ALA A 263 5.40 -23.42 5.64
CA ALA A 263 4.73 -24.30 6.60
C ALA A 263 4.99 -23.89 8.06
N ASP A 264 6.24 -23.55 8.39
CA ASP A 264 6.65 -23.10 9.72
C ASP A 264 5.98 -21.78 10.08
N THR A 265 5.94 -20.83 9.14
CA THR A 265 5.20 -19.57 9.26
C THR A 265 3.73 -19.84 9.57
N ALA A 266 3.07 -20.73 8.82
CA ALA A 266 1.69 -21.13 9.09
C ALA A 266 1.51 -21.81 10.46
N ARG A 267 2.49 -22.57 10.94
CA ARG A 267 2.45 -23.18 12.28
C ARG A 267 2.59 -22.17 13.42
N ILE A 268 3.28 -21.05 13.24
CA ILE A 268 3.48 -20.04 14.30
C ILE A 268 2.44 -18.92 14.31
N VAL A 269 1.60 -18.78 13.27
CA VAL A 269 0.37 -17.98 13.37
C VAL A 269 -0.59 -18.62 14.39
N ALA A 270 -1.26 -17.80 15.20
CA ALA A 270 -2.27 -18.26 16.13
C ALA A 270 -3.49 -18.87 15.40
N ASP A 271 -3.88 -20.06 15.84
CA ASP A 271 -5.20 -20.65 15.59
C ASP A 271 -5.67 -21.13 16.97
N ASP A 272 -6.55 -20.36 17.61
CA ASP A 272 -7.12 -20.69 18.93
C ASP A 272 -8.29 -21.67 18.84
N GLY A 273 -8.66 -22.08 17.61
CA GLY A 273 -9.84 -22.89 17.32
C GLY A 273 -11.16 -22.18 17.62
N LYS A 274 -11.14 -20.86 17.86
CA LYS A 274 -12.27 -20.04 18.31
C LYS A 274 -12.27 -18.71 17.53
N PHE A 275 -12.51 -17.59 18.21
CA PHE A 275 -12.78 -16.30 17.59
C PHE A 275 -11.51 -15.48 17.27
N LEU A 276 -10.32 -15.89 17.71
CA LEU A 276 -9.09 -15.09 17.60
C LEU A 276 -7.95 -15.88 16.93
N SER A 277 -8.16 -16.29 15.67
CA SER A 277 -7.05 -16.70 14.82
C SER A 277 -6.24 -15.47 14.38
N GLY A 278 -4.92 -15.57 14.55
CA GLY A 278 -3.97 -14.54 14.13
C GLY A 278 -3.92 -14.34 12.62
N VAL A 279 -3.16 -13.32 12.23
CA VAL A 279 -3.07 -12.83 10.85
C VAL A 279 -1.61 -12.70 10.43
N LEU A 280 -1.30 -13.24 9.26
CA LEU A 280 -0.04 -13.04 8.55
C LEU A 280 -0.24 -11.97 7.49
N ALA A 281 0.59 -10.92 7.51
CA ALA A 281 0.66 -9.87 6.52
C ALA A 281 2.07 -9.83 5.89
N ILE A 282 2.15 -9.97 4.57
CA ILE A 282 3.41 -10.03 3.81
C ILE A 282 3.45 -8.87 2.83
N ASN A 283 4.53 -8.08 2.82
CA ASN A 283 4.80 -7.14 1.75
C ASN A 283 5.13 -7.91 0.47
N VAL A 284 4.40 -7.67 -0.61
CA VAL A 284 4.61 -8.28 -1.92
C VAL A 284 5.03 -7.19 -2.90
N LEU A 285 6.26 -7.30 -3.41
CA LEU A 285 6.86 -6.39 -4.37
C LEU A 285 7.56 -7.24 -5.43
N THR A 286 7.09 -7.15 -6.66
CA THR A 286 7.43 -8.06 -7.75
C THR A 286 8.08 -7.31 -8.91
N GLU A 287 8.70 -8.05 -9.82
CA GLU A 287 9.20 -7.48 -11.08
C GLU A 287 8.01 -6.99 -11.92
N MET A 288 8.07 -5.76 -12.45
CA MET A 288 6.89 -5.10 -13.04
C MET A 288 6.29 -5.87 -14.23
N ASP A 289 7.12 -6.55 -15.01
CA ASP A 289 6.76 -7.40 -16.14
C ASP A 289 6.16 -8.75 -15.73
N LYS A 290 6.52 -9.25 -14.55
CA LYS A 290 6.08 -10.57 -14.01
C LYS A 290 5.12 -10.43 -12.83
N ARG A 291 4.58 -9.22 -12.61
CA ARG A 291 3.85 -8.84 -11.40
C ARG A 291 2.74 -9.82 -11.05
N ASN A 292 1.92 -10.22 -12.02
CA ASN A 292 0.81 -11.14 -11.78
C ASN A 292 1.33 -12.55 -11.48
N GLU A 293 2.15 -13.12 -12.36
CA GLU A 293 2.76 -14.46 -12.18
C GLU A 293 3.43 -14.65 -10.81
N GLN A 294 4.27 -13.69 -10.41
CA GLN A 294 4.95 -13.73 -9.11
C GLN A 294 3.97 -13.60 -7.95
N SER A 295 2.97 -12.71 -8.05
CA SER A 295 1.98 -12.51 -6.99
C SER A 295 1.08 -13.73 -6.82
N ASP A 296 0.64 -14.33 -7.93
CA ASP A 296 -0.20 -15.53 -7.95
C ASP A 296 0.59 -16.75 -7.45
N HIS A 297 1.88 -16.86 -7.78
CA HIS A 297 2.75 -17.89 -7.20
C HIS A 297 2.85 -17.76 -5.67
N ILE A 298 3.12 -16.56 -5.15
CA ILE A 298 3.21 -16.30 -3.71
C ILE A 298 1.86 -16.56 -3.03
N LEU A 299 0.75 -16.06 -3.59
CA LEU A 299 -0.59 -16.30 -3.07
C LEU A 299 -0.91 -17.80 -2.99
N ASN A 300 -0.69 -18.57 -4.06
CA ASN A 300 -1.00 -20.00 -4.07
C ASN A 300 -0.11 -20.80 -3.10
N LEU A 301 1.17 -20.44 -2.98
CA LEU A 301 2.11 -21.09 -2.05
C LEU A 301 1.67 -20.94 -0.58
N TYR A 302 1.22 -19.76 -0.17
CA TYR A 302 0.71 -19.52 1.18
C TYR A 302 -0.72 -20.04 1.36
N LYS A 303 -1.60 -19.90 0.35
CA LYS A 303 -2.99 -20.44 0.37
C LYS A 303 -3.03 -21.96 0.49
N ALA A 304 -1.97 -22.67 0.14
CA ALA A 304 -1.82 -24.11 0.42
C ALA A 304 -1.61 -24.45 1.91
N ARG A 305 -1.42 -23.45 2.80
CA ARG A 305 -1.14 -23.64 4.25
C ARG A 305 -2.09 -22.89 5.19
N PHE A 306 -3.01 -22.09 4.67
CA PHE A 306 -3.94 -21.24 5.43
C PHE A 306 -5.38 -21.44 4.92
N LYS A 307 -6.39 -21.18 5.76
CA LYS A 307 -7.80 -21.43 5.40
C LYS A 307 -8.38 -20.29 4.53
N SER A 308 -7.97 -19.05 4.75
CA SER A 308 -8.23 -17.90 3.86
C SER A 308 -6.95 -17.10 3.61
N CYS A 309 -6.73 -16.70 2.35
CA CYS A 309 -5.67 -15.80 1.90
C CYS A 309 -6.14 -14.93 0.73
N PHE A 310 -5.79 -13.64 0.72
CA PHE A 310 -6.09 -12.70 -0.37
C PHE A 310 -5.00 -11.62 -0.53
N LEU A 311 -4.93 -11.00 -1.72
CA LEU A 311 -3.98 -9.93 -2.06
C LEU A 311 -4.69 -8.58 -2.08
N PHE A 312 -4.22 -7.61 -1.28
CA PHE A 312 -4.63 -6.21 -1.39
C PHE A 312 -3.65 -5.43 -2.28
N TYR A 313 -4.14 -4.53 -3.14
CA TYR A 313 -3.36 -3.91 -4.22
C TYR A 313 -3.11 -2.41 -3.96
N ILE A 314 -1.85 -1.96 -3.97
CA ILE A 314 -1.45 -0.61 -3.53
C ILE A 314 -0.46 0.02 -4.53
N ARG A 315 -1.00 0.63 -5.60
CA ARG A 315 -0.22 1.19 -6.71
C ARG A 315 0.74 0.16 -7.34
N VAL A 316 1.99 0.14 -6.90
CA VAL A 316 3.07 -0.75 -7.39
C VAL A 316 3.33 -1.95 -6.49
N GLN A 317 2.87 -1.93 -5.25
CA GLN A 317 3.02 -3.02 -4.26
C GLN A 317 1.69 -3.77 -4.07
N GLN A 318 1.77 -4.92 -3.41
CA GLN A 318 0.64 -5.64 -2.83
C GLN A 318 0.95 -5.98 -1.36
N VAL A 319 -0.10 -6.33 -0.62
CA VAL A 319 0.02 -7.00 0.68
C VAL A 319 -0.75 -8.31 0.58
N LEU A 320 -0.07 -9.44 0.82
CA LEU A 320 -0.73 -10.73 0.99
C LEU A 320 -1.15 -10.87 2.46
N LEU A 321 -2.43 -11.16 2.67
CA LEU A 321 -3.04 -11.34 3.97
C LEU A 321 -3.56 -12.78 4.08
N CYS A 322 -3.25 -13.46 5.19
CA CYS A 322 -3.64 -14.85 5.43
C CYS A 322 -4.05 -15.08 6.90
N SER A 323 -5.02 -15.96 7.13
CA SER A 323 -5.44 -16.38 8.48
C SER A 323 -5.92 -17.83 8.49
N HIS A 324 -6.03 -18.43 9.68
CA HIS A 324 -6.58 -19.78 9.84
C HIS A 324 -8.10 -19.80 10.03
N ARG A 325 -8.78 -18.66 10.07
CA ARG A 325 -10.24 -18.63 9.85
C ARG A 325 -10.55 -18.99 8.39
N ALA A 326 -11.57 -19.82 8.19
CA ALA A 326 -12.11 -20.10 6.86
C ALA A 326 -13.15 -19.04 6.48
N ASN A 327 -13.36 -18.86 5.18
CA ASN A 327 -14.32 -17.92 4.59
C ASN A 327 -14.15 -16.48 5.12
N TYR A 328 -12.90 -16.04 5.34
CA TYR A 328 -12.55 -14.78 6.00
C TYR A 328 -11.59 -13.95 5.12
N THR A 329 -12.05 -13.60 3.91
CA THR A 329 -11.45 -12.57 3.05
C THR A 329 -12.38 -11.38 2.87
N LEU A 330 -11.86 -10.30 2.26
CA LEU A 330 -12.62 -9.09 1.93
C LEU A 330 -13.83 -9.38 1.02
N GLU A 331 -13.74 -10.36 0.13
CA GLU A 331 -14.80 -10.74 -0.80
C GLU A 331 -15.87 -11.64 -0.15
N GLU A 332 -15.50 -12.43 0.86
CA GLU A 332 -16.36 -13.39 1.55
C GLU A 332 -17.11 -12.76 2.74
N GLN A 333 -16.59 -11.65 3.28
CA GLN A 333 -17.07 -10.98 4.50
C GLN A 333 -17.15 -9.45 4.32
N THR A 334 -17.53 -8.97 3.12
CA THR A 334 -17.43 -7.57 2.69
C THR A 334 -17.95 -6.57 3.73
N ASP A 335 -19.18 -6.74 4.25
CA ASP A 335 -19.77 -5.78 5.17
C ASP A 335 -19.02 -5.72 6.51
N HIS A 336 -18.61 -6.87 7.06
CA HIS A 336 -17.80 -6.97 8.28
C HIS A 336 -16.42 -6.34 8.09
N PHE A 337 -15.73 -6.62 6.98
CA PHE A 337 -14.46 -5.96 6.67
C PHE A 337 -14.63 -4.45 6.49
N MET A 338 -15.73 -3.98 5.88
CA MET A 338 -16.00 -2.55 5.71
C MET A 338 -16.44 -1.85 7.00
N GLU A 339 -16.96 -2.57 7.99
CA GLU A 339 -17.11 -2.09 9.37
C GLU A 339 -15.73 -2.00 10.05
N LYS A 340 -14.96 -3.08 10.02
CA LYS A 340 -13.64 -3.15 10.65
C LYS A 340 -12.60 -2.20 10.05
N LEU A 341 -12.70 -1.86 8.78
CA LEU A 341 -11.87 -0.82 8.14
C LEU A 341 -12.27 0.61 8.57
N LYS A 342 -13.52 0.85 9.01
CA LYS A 342 -13.90 2.12 9.65
C LYS A 342 -13.30 2.22 11.04
N GLU A 343 -13.32 1.14 11.83
CA GLU A 343 -12.61 1.10 13.13
C GLU A 343 -11.12 1.45 12.97
N VAL A 344 -10.46 0.95 11.92
CA VAL A 344 -9.07 1.30 11.59
C VAL A 344 -8.91 2.78 11.25
N ASP A 345 -9.83 3.38 10.49
CA ASP A 345 -9.80 4.80 10.14
C ASP A 345 -10.08 5.72 11.33
N GLU A 346 -10.94 5.30 12.26
CA GLU A 346 -11.25 5.99 13.50
C GLU A 346 -10.09 5.92 14.51
N ASN A 347 -9.41 4.78 14.62
CA ASN A 347 -8.28 4.61 15.54
C ASN A 347 -6.96 5.21 15.01
N PHE A 348 -6.69 5.15 13.69
CA PHE A 348 -5.35 5.43 13.15
C PHE A 348 -5.28 6.53 12.07
N GLU A 349 -6.39 7.17 11.67
CA GLU A 349 -6.45 8.10 10.52
C GLU A 349 -5.85 7.52 9.21
N PHE A 350 -6.11 6.25 8.90
CA PHE A 350 -5.53 5.64 7.70
C PHE A 350 -6.18 6.14 6.41
N ASN A 351 -7.49 6.39 6.44
CA ASN A 351 -8.36 6.82 5.33
C ASN A 351 -8.47 5.74 4.23
N PHE A 352 -8.95 4.56 4.62
CA PHE A 352 -9.35 3.47 3.72
C PHE A 352 -10.81 3.56 3.28
N THR A 353 -11.71 4.18 4.06
CA THR A 353 -13.16 4.19 3.81
C THR A 353 -13.73 5.60 3.61
N ARG A 354 -12.91 6.56 3.17
CA ARG A 354 -13.25 7.99 2.96
C ARG A 354 -12.90 8.47 1.56
#